data_AF-Q86ZM3-F1
#
_entry.id   AF-Q86ZM3-F1
#
_cell.length_a   1.000
_cell.length_b   1.000
_cell.length_c   1.000
_cell.angle_alpha   90.00
_cell.angle_beta   90.00
_cell.angle_gamma   90.00
#
_symmetry.space_group_name_H-M   'P 1'
#
loop_
_entity.id
_entity.type
_entity.pdbx_description
1 polymer ?
#
loop_
_entity_poly.entity_id
_entity_poly.type
_entity_poly.pdbx_seq_one_letter_code
_entity_poly.pdbx_strand_id
1 'polypeptide(L)'
;MSRRVLLINGPNLNLLGKREPHIYGSTTLEDIETQARQQAHELGVEIDTFQSNHEGAIVDRIQETAGWGPNVRETDTPGKRVSAIIINAGALTHTSVAVRDALAAVAIPFVELHVSNVHARETFRAHSYLSDKAVAVICGMGAYGYSAAIEFAAKHLKIEGE
;
A
#
# COMPACT_ATOMS: atom_id res chain seq x y z
N MET A 1 4.62 -18.76 11.51
CA MET A 1 5.36 -18.06 10.45
C MET A 1 5.23 -16.56 10.69
N SER A 2 6.26 -15.73 10.50
CA SER A 2 6.10 -14.27 10.61
C SER A 2 5.20 -13.77 9.48
N ARG A 3 4.14 -13.05 9.82
CA ARG A 3 3.26 -12.35 8.86
C ARG A 3 4.05 -11.21 8.25
N ARG A 4 3.93 -11.00 6.94
CA ARG A 4 4.61 -9.91 6.23
C ARG A 4 3.60 -9.02 5.53
N VAL A 5 3.74 -7.71 5.69
CA VAL A 5 2.91 -6.70 5.04
C VAL A 5 3.77 -5.91 4.06
N LEU A 6 3.24 -5.62 2.87
CA LEU A 6 3.87 -4.67 1.94
C LEU A 6 3.10 -3.35 1.97
N LEU A 7 3.80 -2.25 2.26
CA LEU A 7 3.28 -0.90 2.16
C LEU A 7 3.74 -0.25 0.85
N ILE A 8 2.80 0.07 -0.03
CA ILE A 8 3.04 0.67 -1.34
C ILE A 8 2.59 2.13 -1.36
N ASN A 9 3.47 3.02 -1.80
CA ASN A 9 3.23 4.43 -2.01
C ASN A 9 3.43 4.81 -3.48
N GLY A 10 2.36 5.24 -4.14
CA GLY A 10 2.35 5.65 -5.53
C GLY A 10 2.88 7.07 -5.79
N PRO A 11 2.51 7.65 -6.94
CA PRO A 11 3.09 8.91 -7.41
C PRO A 11 2.88 10.09 -6.46
N ASN A 12 3.91 10.93 -6.37
CA ASN A 12 4.02 12.14 -5.56
C ASN A 12 4.02 11.94 -4.04
N LEU A 13 3.84 10.73 -3.52
CA LEU A 13 3.90 10.49 -2.07
C LEU A 13 5.31 10.64 -1.50
N ASN A 14 6.34 10.50 -2.32
CA ASN A 14 7.71 10.88 -1.95
C ASN A 14 7.87 12.38 -1.63
N LEU A 15 6.87 13.22 -1.96
CA LEU A 15 6.87 14.66 -1.66
C LEU A 15 6.08 15.02 -0.39
N LEU A 16 5.57 14.04 0.36
CA LEU A 16 4.94 14.29 1.66
C LEU A 16 5.90 15.07 2.57
N GLY A 17 5.35 15.99 3.36
CA GLY A 17 6.09 16.95 4.19
C GLY A 17 6.68 18.15 3.44
N LYS A 18 6.76 18.10 2.09
CA LYS A 18 7.25 19.21 1.25
C LYS A 18 6.15 19.85 0.41
N ARG A 19 5.26 19.03 -0.15
CA ARG A 19 4.18 19.47 -1.03
C ARG A 19 2.94 19.84 -0.23
N GLU A 20 2.34 20.98 -0.58
CA GLU A 20 1.02 21.42 -0.09
C GLU A 20 0.79 21.07 1.39
N PRO A 21 1.65 21.53 2.32
CA PRO A 21 1.61 21.08 3.73
C PRO A 21 0.29 21.40 4.43
N HIS A 22 -0.49 22.35 3.91
CA HIS A 22 -1.84 22.66 4.37
C HIS A 22 -2.88 21.55 4.04
N ILE A 23 -2.60 20.68 3.07
CA ILE A 23 -3.44 19.53 2.71
C ILE A 23 -2.90 18.24 3.33
N TYR A 24 -1.59 18.01 3.26
CA TYR A 24 -0.98 16.72 3.61
C TYR A 24 -0.27 16.70 4.98
N GLY A 25 -0.11 17.85 5.64
CA GLY A 25 0.67 17.99 6.87
C GLY A 25 2.18 18.10 6.61
N SER A 26 2.95 18.15 7.70
CA SER A 26 4.42 18.26 7.68
C SER A 26 5.14 16.92 7.80
N THR A 27 4.42 15.82 8.04
CA THR A 27 4.99 14.48 8.15
C THR A 27 5.53 14.02 6.79
N THR A 28 6.79 13.59 6.76
CA THR A 28 7.41 13.09 5.53
C THR A 28 7.05 11.62 5.29
N LEU A 29 7.29 11.14 4.07
CA LEU A 29 7.15 9.71 3.79
C LEU A 29 8.14 8.88 4.61
N GLU A 30 9.36 9.38 4.82
CA GLU A 30 10.38 8.70 5.64
C GLU A 30 9.92 8.54 7.10
N ASP A 31 9.27 9.57 7.67
CA ASP A 31 8.68 9.50 9.01
C ASP A 31 7.60 8.42 9.07
N ILE A 32 6.71 8.38 8.06
CA ILE A 32 5.63 7.39 7.95
C ILE A 32 6.22 5.97 7.88
N GLU A 33 7.22 5.75 7.04
CA GLU A 33 7.84 4.43 6.87
C GLU A 33 8.60 3.99 8.12
N THR A 34 9.25 4.91 8.83
CA THR A 34 9.91 4.65 10.11
C THR A 34 8.89 4.24 11.18
N GLN A 35 7.81 5.01 11.33
CA GLN A 35 6.73 4.66 12.27
C GLN A 35 6.05 3.35 11.90
N ALA A 36 5.85 3.10 10.60
CA ALA A 36 5.27 1.85 10.11
C ALA A 36 6.10 0.63 10.50
N ARG A 37 7.44 0.72 10.37
CA ARG A 37 8.36 -0.36 10.79
C ARG A 37 8.33 -0.59 12.29
N GLN A 38 8.32 0.48 13.08
CA GLN A 38 8.22 0.38 14.54
C GLN A 38 6.92 -0.29 14.97
N GLN A 39 5.78 0.19 14.45
CA GLN A 39 4.46 -0.36 14.78
C GLN A 39 4.32 -1.83 14.34
N ALA A 40 4.79 -2.17 13.15
CA ALA A 40 4.79 -3.54 12.64
C ALA A 40 5.57 -4.48 13.57
N HIS A 41 6.77 -4.06 13.99
CA HIS A 41 7.59 -4.80 14.93
C HIS A 41 6.86 -5.03 16.28
N GLU A 42 6.22 -4.00 16.83
CA GLU A 42 5.42 -4.12 18.07
C GLU A 42 4.22 -5.07 17.93
N LEU A 43 3.66 -5.17 16.73
CA LEU A 43 2.56 -6.09 16.40
C LEU A 43 3.03 -7.50 16.00
N GLY A 44 4.34 -7.76 15.99
CA GLY A 44 4.91 -9.06 15.62
C GLY A 44 4.81 -9.39 14.13
N VAL A 45 4.74 -8.38 13.26
CA VAL A 45 4.68 -8.54 11.80
C VAL A 45 5.89 -7.87 11.13
N GLU A 46 6.37 -8.45 10.04
CA GLU A 46 7.37 -7.83 9.17
C GLU A 46 6.69 -6.83 8.23
N ILE A 47 7.33 -5.72 7.93
CA ILE A 47 6.85 -4.75 6.95
C ILE A 47 7.94 -4.32 5.98
N ASP A 48 7.63 -4.42 4.70
CA ASP A 48 8.42 -3.86 3.61
C ASP A 48 7.72 -2.61 3.09
N THR A 49 8.48 -1.58 2.74
CA THR A 49 7.96 -0.35 2.14
C THR A 49 8.48 -0.22 0.71
N PHE A 50 7.64 0.30 -0.17
CA PHE A 50 7.99 0.58 -1.55
C PHE A 50 7.32 1.85 -2.02
N GLN A 51 8.10 2.75 -2.62
CA GLN A 51 7.59 3.96 -3.25
C GLN A 51 8.01 4.01 -4.71
N SER A 52 7.08 4.36 -5.59
CA SER A 52 7.42 4.69 -6.98
C SER A 52 6.48 5.71 -7.60
N ASN A 53 7.04 6.52 -8.50
CA ASN A 53 6.28 7.41 -9.37
C ASN A 53 5.85 6.76 -10.70
N HIS A 54 6.27 5.52 -10.94
CA HIS A 54 6.01 4.80 -12.19
C HIS A 54 4.99 3.68 -11.98
N GLU A 55 3.95 3.64 -12.82
CA GLU A 55 2.91 2.61 -12.81
C GLU A 55 3.49 1.20 -12.95
N GLY A 56 4.34 0.98 -13.95
CA GLY A 56 4.96 -0.33 -14.20
C GLY A 56 5.77 -0.83 -13.00
N ALA A 57 6.51 0.05 -12.33
CA ALA A 57 7.29 -0.35 -11.15
C ALA A 57 6.41 -0.79 -9.96
N ILE A 58 5.21 -0.22 -9.82
CA ILE A 58 4.24 -0.65 -8.80
C ILE A 58 3.63 -2.00 -9.20
N VAL A 59 3.30 -2.19 -10.48
CA VAL A 59 2.80 -3.47 -11.00
C VAL A 59 3.83 -4.59 -10.80
N ASP A 60 5.08 -4.35 -11.18
CA ASP A 60 6.18 -5.31 -11.00
C ASP A 60 6.35 -5.64 -9.52
N ARG A 61 6.34 -4.63 -8.64
CA ARG A 61 6.45 -4.85 -7.20
C ARG A 61 5.30 -5.67 -6.63
N ILE A 62 4.08 -5.48 -7.12
CA ILE A 62 2.92 -6.30 -6.72
C ILE A 62 3.15 -7.75 -7.16
N GLN A 63 3.57 -7.99 -8.41
CA GLN A 63 3.83 -9.33 -8.93
C GLN A 63 4.92 -10.07 -8.13
N GLU A 64 6.00 -9.36 -7.76
CA GLU A 64 7.08 -9.91 -6.93
C GLU A 64 6.57 -10.51 -5.61
N THR A 65 5.52 -9.93 -5.01
CA THR A 65 4.96 -10.45 -3.75
C THR A 65 4.35 -11.84 -3.85
N ALA A 66 3.96 -12.25 -5.07
CA ALA A 66 3.48 -13.58 -5.39
C ALA A 66 4.59 -14.50 -5.95
N GLY A 67 5.84 -14.03 -5.99
CA GLY A 67 6.94 -14.74 -6.64
C GLY A 67 6.83 -14.75 -8.16
N TRP A 68 6.17 -13.74 -8.74
CA TRP A 68 5.99 -13.59 -10.18
C TRP A 68 6.66 -12.31 -10.71
N GLY A 69 6.68 -12.17 -12.03
CA GLY A 69 7.11 -10.94 -12.70
C GLY A 69 8.60 -10.94 -13.10
N PRO A 70 9.05 -9.85 -13.74
CA PRO A 70 10.37 -9.80 -14.39
C PRO A 70 11.56 -9.79 -13.41
N ASN A 71 11.31 -9.44 -12.15
CA ASN A 71 12.34 -9.31 -11.12
C ASN A 71 12.51 -10.56 -10.25
N VAL A 72 11.73 -11.63 -10.51
CA VAL A 72 11.82 -12.90 -9.76
C VAL A 72 12.60 -13.93 -10.57
N ARG A 73 13.61 -14.53 -9.95
CA ARG A 73 14.45 -15.57 -10.56
C ARG A 73 14.02 -16.95 -10.07
N GLU A 74 14.17 -17.96 -10.92
CA GLU A 74 13.95 -19.37 -10.52
C GLU A 74 14.85 -19.81 -9.35
N THR A 75 16.02 -19.19 -9.20
CA THR A 75 16.96 -19.45 -8.11
C THR A 75 16.63 -18.76 -6.81
N ASP A 76 15.68 -17.81 -6.81
CA ASP A 76 15.30 -17.12 -5.59
C ASP A 76 14.71 -18.17 -4.65
N THR A 77 15.24 -18.23 -3.42
CA THR A 77 14.57 -19.00 -2.36
C THR A 77 13.15 -18.47 -2.27
N PRO A 78 12.10 -19.32 -2.29
CA PRO A 78 10.73 -18.83 -2.18
C PRO A 78 10.64 -17.89 -0.98
N GLY A 79 10.58 -16.58 -1.26
CA GLY A 79 10.36 -15.59 -0.24
C GLY A 79 9.02 -15.89 0.41
N LYS A 80 8.88 -15.67 1.72
CA LYS A 80 7.56 -15.77 2.35
C LYS A 80 6.61 -14.82 1.61
N ARG A 81 5.54 -15.37 1.02
CA ARG A 81 4.48 -14.61 0.37
C ARG A 81 4.01 -13.51 1.33
N VAL A 82 3.86 -12.29 0.82
CA VAL A 82 3.27 -11.20 1.58
C VAL A 82 1.84 -11.59 1.95
N SER A 83 1.49 -11.40 3.22
CA SER A 83 0.21 -11.75 3.81
C SER A 83 -0.87 -10.73 3.50
N ALA A 84 -0.49 -9.46 3.39
CA ALA A 84 -1.39 -8.36 3.08
C ALA A 84 -0.65 -7.19 2.42
N ILE A 85 -1.35 -6.43 1.57
CA ILE A 85 -0.83 -5.21 0.96
C ILE A 85 -1.58 -4.00 1.54
N ILE A 86 -0.87 -2.94 1.88
CA ILE A 86 -1.45 -1.62 2.14
C ILE A 86 -0.99 -0.74 0.99
N ILE A 87 -1.91 -0.11 0.28
CA ILE A 87 -1.58 0.69 -0.90
C ILE A 87 -2.23 2.06 -0.87
N ASN A 88 -1.41 3.09 -0.95
CA ASN A 88 -1.81 4.42 -1.37
C ASN A 88 -1.29 4.66 -2.78
N ALA A 89 -2.11 4.40 -3.79
CA ALA A 89 -1.68 4.48 -5.19
C ALA A 89 -1.61 5.93 -5.71
N GLY A 90 -1.89 6.94 -4.87
CA GLY A 90 -1.87 8.35 -5.26
C GLY A 90 -2.78 8.59 -6.47
N ALA A 91 -2.24 9.24 -7.51
CA ALA A 91 -2.98 9.49 -8.75
C ALA A 91 -3.44 8.21 -9.47
N LEU A 92 -2.67 7.11 -9.36
CA LEU A 92 -2.97 5.86 -10.06
C LEU A 92 -4.24 5.17 -9.55
N THR A 93 -4.67 5.49 -8.33
CA THR A 93 -5.99 5.09 -7.80
C THR A 93 -7.12 5.40 -8.78
N HIS A 94 -7.03 6.55 -9.44
CA HIS A 94 -8.12 7.11 -10.25
C HIS A 94 -7.94 6.86 -11.75
N THR A 95 -6.85 6.21 -12.17
CA THR A 95 -6.49 6.08 -13.59
C THR A 95 -5.98 4.70 -13.99
N SER A 96 -5.47 3.90 -13.06
CA SER A 96 -4.72 2.69 -13.38
C SER A 96 -5.55 1.41 -13.25
N VAL A 97 -5.96 0.88 -14.41
CA VAL A 97 -6.46 -0.50 -14.49
C VAL A 97 -5.32 -1.50 -14.34
N ALA A 98 -4.08 -1.14 -14.73
CA ALA A 98 -2.92 -2.03 -14.61
C ALA A 98 -2.60 -2.39 -13.15
N VAL A 99 -2.61 -1.40 -12.24
CA VAL A 99 -2.41 -1.64 -10.80
C VAL A 99 -3.56 -2.44 -10.22
N ARG A 100 -4.81 -2.14 -10.60
CA ARG A 100 -5.99 -2.90 -10.20
C ARG A 100 -5.87 -4.38 -10.57
N ASP A 101 -5.53 -4.66 -11.82
CA ASP A 101 -5.48 -6.02 -12.34
C ASP A 101 -4.28 -6.78 -11.75
N ALA A 102 -3.16 -6.11 -11.48
CA ALA A 102 -2.04 -6.71 -10.74
C ALA A 102 -2.45 -7.15 -9.33
N LEU A 103 -3.16 -6.30 -8.58
CA LEU A 103 -3.69 -6.65 -7.24
C LEU A 103 -4.67 -7.83 -7.31
N ALA A 104 -5.56 -7.81 -8.30
CA ALA A 104 -6.51 -8.90 -8.52
C ALA A 104 -5.82 -10.23 -8.89
N ALA A 105 -4.76 -10.17 -9.70
CA ALA A 105 -4.02 -11.35 -10.16
C ALA A 105 -3.26 -12.05 -9.03
N VAL A 106 -2.57 -11.29 -8.16
CA VAL A 106 -1.82 -11.89 -7.05
C VAL A 106 -2.70 -12.43 -5.93
N ALA A 107 -3.97 -12.02 -5.90
CA ALA A 107 -4.98 -12.46 -4.92
C ALA A 107 -4.49 -12.40 -3.46
N ILE A 108 -3.78 -11.32 -3.11
CA ILE A 108 -3.37 -11.01 -1.73
C ILE A 108 -4.36 -9.96 -1.20
N PRO A 109 -4.93 -10.13 0.01
CA PRO A 109 -5.85 -9.14 0.57
C PRO A 109 -5.15 -7.80 0.73
N PHE A 110 -5.81 -6.71 0.35
CA PHE A 110 -5.23 -5.37 0.43
C PHE A 110 -6.17 -4.31 1.01
N VAL A 111 -5.56 -3.31 1.63
CA VAL A 111 -6.20 -2.09 2.13
C VAL A 111 -5.84 -0.94 1.21
N GLU A 112 -6.85 -0.27 0.66
CA GLU A 112 -6.66 1.00 -0.04
C GLU A 112 -6.59 2.14 0.98
N LEU A 113 -5.58 3.00 0.84
CA LEU A 113 -5.32 4.10 1.78
C LEU A 113 -5.17 5.42 1.04
N HIS A 114 -5.79 6.46 1.60
CA HIS A 114 -5.63 7.86 1.17
C HIS A 114 -5.39 8.77 2.37
N VAL A 115 -4.33 9.58 2.29
CA VAL A 115 -4.02 10.60 3.33
C VAL A 115 -5.17 11.60 3.46
N SER A 116 -5.64 12.14 2.33
CA SER A 116 -6.76 13.09 2.26
C SER A 116 -8.10 12.38 2.07
N ASN A 117 -9.21 13.05 2.42
CA ASN A 117 -10.54 12.59 2.04
C ASN A 117 -10.73 12.85 0.52
N VAL A 118 -10.57 11.81 -0.30
CA VAL A 118 -10.69 11.91 -1.77
C VAL A 118 -12.08 12.34 -2.23
N HIS A 119 -13.12 12.09 -1.44
CA HIS A 119 -14.51 12.47 -1.76
C HIS A 119 -14.81 13.95 -1.46
N ALA A 120 -14.01 14.61 -0.63
CA ALA A 120 -14.11 16.04 -0.36
C ALA A 120 -13.29 16.91 -1.32
N ARG A 121 -12.75 16.29 -2.38
CA ARG A 121 -11.79 16.88 -3.31
C ARG A 121 -12.38 17.01 -4.72
N GLU A 122 -11.52 17.18 -5.72
CA GLU A 122 -11.89 17.28 -7.12
C GLU A 122 -12.66 16.02 -7.58
N THR A 123 -13.64 16.20 -8.46
CA THR A 123 -14.58 15.14 -8.87
C THR A 123 -13.90 13.90 -9.45
N PHE A 124 -12.79 14.07 -10.16
CA PHE A 124 -12.02 12.96 -10.73
C PHE A 124 -11.37 12.06 -9.66
N ARG A 125 -11.29 12.50 -8.39
CA ARG A 125 -10.78 11.70 -7.28
C ARG A 125 -11.84 10.86 -6.58
N ALA A 126 -13.12 11.10 -6.88
CA ALA A 126 -14.21 10.37 -6.25
C ALA A 126 -14.29 8.90 -6.70
N HIS A 127 -13.77 8.59 -7.89
CA HIS A 127 -13.74 7.23 -8.43
C HIS A 127 -12.37 6.57 -8.18
N SER A 128 -12.39 5.37 -7.62
CA SER A 128 -11.21 4.53 -7.44
C SER A 128 -11.38 3.24 -8.23
N TYR A 129 -10.36 2.89 -9.02
CA TYR A 129 -10.26 1.59 -9.67
C TYR A 129 -9.87 0.48 -8.70
N LEU A 130 -9.50 0.79 -7.45
CA LEU A 130 -9.04 -0.20 -6.48
C LEU A 130 -10.13 -0.60 -5.48
N SER A 131 -11.07 0.31 -5.18
CA SER A 131 -12.02 0.14 -4.08
C SER A 131 -12.95 -1.06 -4.24
N ASP A 132 -13.24 -1.49 -5.46
CA ASP A 132 -14.08 -2.67 -5.71
C ASP A 132 -13.37 -4.00 -5.41
N LYS A 133 -12.04 -3.98 -5.23
CA LYS A 133 -11.22 -5.15 -4.90
C LYS A 133 -10.58 -5.09 -3.51
N ALA A 134 -10.53 -3.91 -2.89
CA ALA A 134 -9.95 -3.73 -1.56
C ALA A 134 -10.80 -4.41 -0.48
N VAL A 135 -10.15 -4.97 0.55
CA VAL A 135 -10.85 -5.49 1.75
C VAL A 135 -11.36 -4.34 2.62
N ALA A 136 -10.62 -3.24 2.64
CA ALA A 136 -11.00 -2.02 3.34
C ALA A 136 -10.45 -0.80 2.60
N VAL A 137 -11.17 0.33 2.73
CA VAL A 137 -10.76 1.63 2.22
C VAL A 137 -10.65 2.60 3.39
N ILE A 138 -9.49 3.24 3.53
CA ILE A 138 -9.21 4.27 4.53
C ILE A 138 -8.94 5.57 3.80
N CYS A 139 -9.66 6.65 4.14
CA CYS A 139 -9.40 7.97 3.57
C CYS A 139 -9.58 9.09 4.60
N GLY A 140 -8.79 10.17 4.44
CA GLY A 140 -8.99 11.41 5.21
C GLY A 140 -8.48 11.39 6.64
N MET A 141 -7.67 10.40 7.03
CA MET A 141 -7.08 10.29 8.37
C MET A 141 -5.66 10.87 8.46
N GLY A 142 -5.17 11.53 7.41
CA GLY A 142 -3.79 12.03 7.37
C GLY A 142 -2.78 10.88 7.50
N ALA A 143 -1.64 11.17 8.13
CA ALA A 143 -0.60 10.16 8.41
C ALA A 143 -1.11 9.02 9.31
N TYR A 144 -2.06 9.29 10.21
CA TYR A 144 -2.65 8.27 11.08
C TYR A 144 -3.37 7.16 10.30
N GLY A 145 -3.81 7.43 9.07
CA GLY A 145 -4.36 6.41 8.17
C GLY A 145 -3.39 5.23 7.95
N TYR A 146 -2.08 5.49 7.90
CA TYR A 146 -1.08 4.43 7.78
C TYR A 146 -1.06 3.56 9.02
N SER A 147 -1.09 4.16 10.21
CA SER A 147 -1.12 3.41 11.45
C SER A 147 -2.38 2.55 11.58
N ALA A 148 -3.54 3.10 11.20
CA ALA A 148 -4.80 2.36 11.19
C ALA A 148 -4.77 1.19 10.20
N ALA A 149 -4.21 1.38 9.00
CA ALA A 149 -4.10 0.32 8.00
C ALA A 149 -3.15 -0.80 8.45
N ILE A 150 -2.01 -0.46 9.07
CA ILE A 150 -1.03 -1.42 9.59
C ILE A 150 -1.63 -2.24 10.72
N GLU A 151 -2.30 -1.60 11.67
CA GLU A 151 -2.98 -2.29 12.75
C GLU A 151 -4.07 -3.22 12.22
N PHE A 152 -4.89 -2.74 11.28
CA PHE A 152 -5.93 -3.55 10.66
C PHE A 152 -5.34 -4.76 9.92
N ALA A 153 -4.32 -4.56 9.10
CA ALA A 153 -3.65 -5.63 8.38
C ALA A 153 -3.03 -6.67 9.33
N ALA A 154 -2.36 -6.23 10.39
CA ALA A 154 -1.71 -7.12 11.34
C ALA A 154 -2.72 -7.94 12.17
N LYS A 155 -3.82 -7.33 12.61
CA LYS A 155 -4.77 -7.93 13.56
C LYS A 155 -5.95 -8.64 12.89
N HIS A 156 -6.38 -8.19 11.72
CA HIS A 156 -7.66 -8.62 11.14
C HIS A 156 -7.57 -9.31 9.79
N LEU A 157 -6.50 -9.08 9.01
CA LEU A 157 -6.30 -9.84 7.77
C LEU A 157 -5.70 -11.20 8.11
N LYS A 158 -6.49 -12.25 7.89
CA LYS A 158 -6.01 -13.64 7.93
C LYS A 158 -5.35 -13.98 6.60
N ILE A 159 -4.28 -14.77 6.66
CA ILE A 159 -3.69 -15.40 5.47
C ILE A 159 -4.54 -16.64 5.16
N GLU A 160 -4.80 -16.91 3.88
CA GLU A 160 -5.34 -18.23 3.48
C GLU A 160 -4.39 -19.33 3.98
N GLY A 161 -4.89 -20.19 4.87
CA GLY A 161 -4.11 -21.28 5.49
C GLY A 161 -4.03 -21.25 7.03
N GLU A 162 -4.67 -20.28 7.71
CA GLU A 162 -5.06 -20.36 9.12
C GLU A 162 -6.50 -20.87 9.29
#